data_AF-A0A6I8TT81-F1
#
_entry.id   AF-A0A6I8TT81-F1
#
_cell.length_a   1.000
_cell.length_b   1.000
_cell.length_c   1.000
_cell.angle_alpha   90.00
_cell.angle_beta   90.00
_cell.angle_gamma   90.00
#
_symmetry.space_group_name_H-M   'P 1'
#
loop_
_entity.id
_entity.type
_entity.pdbx_description
1 polymer ?
#
loop_
_entity_poly.entity_id
_entity_poly.type
_entity_poly.pdbx_seq_one_letter_code
_entity_poly.pdbx_strand_id
1 'polypeptide(L)'
;MDRSALIPFLVLAITTVLFEIASNPCAAAAPALTTESLPDRTKRTIGSASSFINCITVLDGVGQRFCSYDQSILEAIERTATKGPEEERKRLPCPPRKTFRKQCNVCECLANGVLTCTTDLCAEEFYDANGLPKYW
;
A
#
# COMPACT_ATOMS: atom_id res chain seq x y z
N MET A 1 7.78 83.37 1.70
CA MET A 1 8.27 82.26 0.87
C MET A 1 8.99 81.29 1.78
N ASP A 2 8.41 80.14 2.07
CA ASP A 2 9.12 78.87 1.88
C ASP A 2 8.14 77.69 2.00
N ARG A 3 8.11 76.86 0.96
CA ARG A 3 7.27 75.66 0.82
C ARG A 3 8.19 74.46 1.07
N SER A 4 8.36 74.03 2.32
CA SER A 4 9.16 72.83 2.63
C SER A 4 8.81 72.28 4.01
N ALA A 5 7.63 71.68 4.16
CA ALA A 5 7.28 70.99 5.42
C ALA A 5 6.19 69.90 5.30
N LEU A 6 5.95 69.31 4.12
CA LEU A 6 4.84 68.35 3.94
C LEU A 6 5.19 67.15 3.04
N ILE A 7 6.41 66.61 3.08
CA ILE A 7 6.73 65.40 2.29
C ILE A 7 7.76 64.43 2.95
N PRO A 8 7.66 64.03 4.24
CA PRO A 8 8.38 62.81 4.65
C PRO A 8 7.49 61.69 5.20
N PHE A 9 6.16 61.86 5.31
CA PHE A 9 5.30 60.82 5.91
C PHE A 9 4.58 59.91 4.90
N LEU A 10 4.49 60.28 3.62
CA LEU A 10 3.76 59.47 2.64
C LEU A 10 4.60 58.38 1.93
N VAL A 11 5.93 58.41 2.07
CA VAL A 11 6.82 57.46 1.39
C VAL A 11 7.10 56.21 2.22
N LEU A 12 6.90 56.25 3.54
CA LEU A 12 7.18 55.08 4.40
C LEU A 12 6.03 54.07 4.49
N ALA A 13 4.82 54.42 4.02
CA ALA A 13 3.64 53.54 4.14
C ALA A 13 3.40 52.63 2.92
N ILE A 14 4.07 52.87 1.79
CA ILE A 14 3.84 52.10 0.55
C ILE A 14 4.84 50.95 0.39
N THR A 15 6.01 51.00 1.06
CA THR A 15 7.02 49.93 0.98
C THR A 15 6.73 48.73 1.88
N THR A 16 5.80 48.83 2.83
CA THR A 16 5.46 47.71 3.74
C THR A 16 4.30 46.84 3.23
N VAL A 17 3.62 47.20 2.15
CA VAL A 17 2.45 46.43 1.64
C VAL A 17 2.83 45.45 0.51
N LEU A 18 4.07 45.50 -0.01
CA LEU A 18 4.53 44.62 -1.09
C LEU A 18 5.47 43.48 -0.63
N PHE A 19 5.69 43.31 0.67
CA PHE A 19 6.52 42.24 1.23
C PHE A 19 5.73 41.25 2.10
N GLU A 20 4.48 40.99 1.74
CA GLU A 20 3.56 40.03 2.38
C GLU A 20 2.99 39.05 1.32
N ILE A 21 3.81 38.59 0.38
CA ILE A 21 3.47 37.46 -0.50
C ILE A 21 4.69 36.55 -0.67
N ALA A 22 5.17 35.93 0.41
CA ALA A 22 6.07 34.77 0.31
C ALA A 22 6.22 34.01 1.64
N SER A 23 5.12 33.64 2.29
CA SER A 23 5.17 32.71 3.42
C SER A 23 4.07 31.66 3.31
N ASN A 24 4.20 30.80 2.30
CA ASN A 24 3.66 29.45 2.34
C ASN A 24 4.77 28.52 2.85
N PRO A 25 4.80 28.11 4.13
CA PRO A 25 5.62 27.01 4.58
C PRO A 25 4.89 25.69 4.31
N CYS A 26 4.56 25.41 3.05
CA CYS A 26 4.26 24.05 2.59
C CYS A 26 5.46 23.52 1.79
N ALA A 27 6.65 23.69 2.36
CA ALA A 27 7.85 22.96 1.98
C ALA A 27 8.39 22.31 3.25
N ALA A 28 7.56 21.48 3.88
CA ALA A 28 8.11 20.42 4.72
C ALA A 28 8.93 19.56 3.75
N ALA A 29 10.25 19.62 3.92
CA ALA A 29 11.17 18.69 3.31
C ALA A 29 10.61 17.27 3.53
N ALA A 30 10.06 16.68 2.47
CA ALA A 30 9.82 15.26 2.47
C ALA A 30 11.20 14.63 2.73
N PRO A 31 11.36 13.78 3.76
CA PRO A 31 12.56 12.96 3.81
C PRO A 31 12.64 12.26 2.46
N ALA A 32 13.78 12.41 1.78
CA ALA A 32 14.08 11.69 0.55
C ALA A 32 13.72 10.24 0.82
N LEU A 33 12.64 9.78 0.19
CA LEU A 33 12.20 8.40 0.28
C LEU A 33 13.36 7.61 -0.30
N THR A 34 14.16 7.01 0.58
CA THR A 34 15.09 5.96 0.21
C THR A 34 14.27 4.98 -0.61
N THR A 35 14.60 4.85 -1.88
CA THR A 35 14.21 3.74 -2.73
C THR A 35 14.81 2.46 -2.14
N GLU A 36 14.34 2.06 -0.96
CA GLU A 36 14.21 0.64 -0.68
C GLU A 36 13.29 0.12 -1.77
N SER A 37 13.79 -0.81 -2.57
CA SER A 37 12.97 -1.57 -3.50
C SER A 37 11.83 -2.19 -2.71
N LEU A 38 10.69 -1.50 -2.67
CA LEU A 38 9.48 -1.96 -2.00
C LEU A 38 9.21 -3.36 -2.59
N PRO A 39 9.13 -4.43 -1.78
CA PRO A 39 8.84 -5.76 -2.31
C PRO A 39 7.58 -5.62 -3.15
N ASP A 40 7.64 -6.01 -4.42
CA ASP A 40 6.67 -5.63 -5.45
C ASP A 40 5.24 -6.00 -5.02
N ARG A 41 4.58 -5.01 -4.42
CA ARG A 41 3.35 -5.17 -3.65
C ARG A 41 2.21 -4.76 -4.53
N THR A 42 1.63 -5.72 -5.24
CA THR A 42 0.44 -5.46 -6.03
C THR A 42 -0.81 -5.65 -5.17
N LYS A 43 -1.51 -4.54 -4.87
CA LYS A 43 -2.86 -4.57 -4.27
C LYS A 43 -3.92 -4.41 -5.36
N ARG A 44 -5.00 -5.17 -5.26
CA ARG A 44 -6.15 -5.07 -6.18
C ARG A 44 -7.46 -5.20 -5.40
N THR A 45 -8.46 -4.42 -5.79
CA THR A 45 -9.84 -4.57 -5.31
C THR A 45 -10.66 -5.12 -6.46
N ILE A 46 -11.36 -6.22 -6.24
CA ILE A 46 -12.16 -6.91 -7.26
C ILE A 46 -13.60 -6.89 -6.80
N GLY A 47 -14.54 -6.54 -7.68
CA GLY A 47 -15.96 -6.61 -7.38
C GLY A 47 -16.76 -5.46 -7.97
N SER A 48 -17.96 -5.29 -7.45
CA SER A 48 -18.91 -4.23 -7.83
C SER A 48 -19.20 -3.34 -6.62
N ALA A 49 -19.87 -2.21 -6.83
CA ALA A 49 -20.14 -1.19 -5.81
C ALA A 49 -20.74 -1.74 -4.49
N SER A 50 -21.44 -2.87 -4.53
CA SER A 50 -22.08 -3.52 -3.37
C SER A 50 -21.32 -4.72 -2.77
N SER A 51 -20.29 -5.24 -3.44
CA SER A 51 -19.47 -6.35 -2.94
C SER A 51 -18.09 -6.30 -3.57
N PHE A 52 -17.09 -5.97 -2.77
CA PHE A 52 -15.69 -5.90 -3.19
C PHE A 52 -14.83 -6.76 -2.28
N ILE A 53 -13.89 -7.49 -2.87
CA ILE A 53 -12.87 -8.25 -2.18
C ILE A 53 -11.51 -7.61 -2.44
N ASN A 54 -10.70 -7.47 -1.40
CA ASN A 54 -9.35 -6.93 -1.53
C ASN A 54 -8.37 -8.09 -1.68
N CYS A 55 -7.37 -7.91 -2.51
CA CYS A 55 -6.35 -8.89 -2.82
C CYS A 55 -4.95 -8.29 -2.75
N ILE A 56 -4.00 -9.09 -2.29
CA ILE A 56 -2.56 -8.79 -2.32
C ILE A 56 -1.82 -9.92 -3.02
N THR A 57 -0.73 -9.59 -3.69
CA THR A 57 0.23 -10.58 -4.19
C THR A 57 1.52 -10.47 -3.39
N VAL A 58 1.99 -11.59 -2.85
CA VAL A 58 3.30 -11.67 -2.18
C VAL A 58 4.28 -12.37 -3.11
N LEU A 59 5.35 -11.69 -3.48
CA LEU A 59 6.37 -12.16 -4.42
C LEU A 59 7.51 -12.89 -3.72
N ASP A 60 7.21 -14.07 -3.18
CA ASP A 60 8.23 -15.03 -2.76
C ASP A 60 8.47 -16.07 -3.87
N GLY A 61 8.80 -15.62 -5.09
CA GLY A 61 9.20 -16.48 -6.21
C GLY A 61 8.08 -17.24 -6.97
N VAL A 62 6.85 -17.31 -6.45
CA VAL A 62 5.70 -17.95 -7.13
C VAL A 62 4.50 -17.02 -7.30
N GLY A 63 4.52 -15.81 -6.71
CA GLY A 63 3.45 -14.82 -6.84
C GLY A 63 2.11 -15.34 -6.30
N GLN A 64 2.04 -15.68 -5.02
CA GLN A 64 0.80 -16.16 -4.40
C GLN A 64 -0.16 -15.00 -4.16
N ARG A 65 -1.40 -15.13 -4.64
CA ARG A 65 -2.50 -14.17 -4.45
C ARG A 65 -3.28 -14.50 -3.19
N PHE A 66 -3.46 -13.55 -2.29
CA PHE A 66 -4.31 -13.67 -1.11
C PHE A 66 -5.45 -12.67 -1.21
N CYS A 67 -6.69 -13.08 -0.90
CA CYS A 67 -7.85 -12.20 -0.96
C CYS A 67 -8.75 -12.34 0.26
N SER A 68 -9.30 -11.22 0.73
CA SER A 68 -10.19 -11.16 1.87
C SER A 68 -11.08 -9.92 1.80
N TYR A 69 -12.26 -10.01 2.39
CA TYR A 69 -13.12 -8.84 2.65
C TYR A 69 -12.60 -8.01 3.84
N ASP A 70 -11.89 -8.65 4.77
CA ASP A 70 -11.28 -8.02 5.93
C ASP A 70 -9.83 -7.63 5.61
N GLN A 71 -9.57 -6.32 5.52
CA GLN A 71 -8.25 -5.77 5.21
C GLN A 71 -7.21 -6.10 6.28
N SER A 72 -7.61 -6.25 7.55
CA SER A 72 -6.67 -6.58 8.64
C SER A 72 -6.03 -7.95 8.45
N ILE A 73 -6.76 -8.90 7.85
CA ILE A 73 -6.24 -10.23 7.51
C ILE A 73 -5.15 -10.12 6.45
N LEU A 74 -5.35 -9.30 5.41
CA LEU A 74 -4.37 -9.10 4.34
C LEU A 74 -3.09 -8.45 4.86
N GLU A 75 -3.22 -7.44 5.72
CA GLU A 75 -2.06 -6.80 6.34
C GLU A 75 -1.29 -7.76 7.26
N ALA A 76 -2.00 -8.65 7.97
CA ALA A 76 -1.35 -9.66 8.80
C ALA A 76 -0.60 -10.68 7.93
N ILE A 77 -1.20 -11.17 6.84
CA ILE A 77 -0.54 -12.08 5.88
C ILE A 77 0.72 -11.41 5.30
N GLU A 78 0.62 -10.16 4.88
CA GLU A 78 1.74 -9.41 4.32
C GLU A 78 2.90 -9.26 5.31
N ARG A 79 2.60 -8.90 6.57
CA ARG A 79 3.61 -8.78 7.63
C ARG A 79 4.31 -10.10 7.91
N THR A 80 3.57 -11.20 7.88
CA THR A 80 4.16 -12.53 8.10
C THR A 80 5.02 -12.95 6.91
N ALA A 81 4.63 -12.59 5.68
CA ALA A 81 5.31 -13.07 4.49
C ALA A 81 6.64 -12.34 4.25
N THR A 82 6.75 -11.10 4.72
CA THR A 82 7.92 -10.24 4.56
C THR A 82 8.92 -10.33 5.72
N LYS A 83 8.57 -10.96 6.84
CA LYS A 83 9.41 -11.02 8.04
C LYS A 83 9.92 -12.44 8.32
N GLY A 84 11.23 -12.62 8.23
CA GLY A 84 11.94 -13.72 8.87
C GLY A 84 13.04 -14.37 8.01
N PRO A 85 14.00 -15.07 8.63
CA PRO A 85 14.85 -16.04 7.93
C PRO A 85 13.99 -17.11 7.24
N GLU A 86 14.51 -17.73 6.17
CA GLU A 86 13.80 -18.66 5.27
C GLU A 86 12.96 -19.75 5.98
N GLU A 87 13.42 -20.22 7.15
CA GLU A 87 12.76 -21.18 8.05
C GLU A 87 11.44 -20.65 8.66
N GLU A 88 11.36 -19.36 8.98
CA GLU A 88 10.18 -18.70 9.56
C GLU A 88 9.15 -18.37 8.47
N ARG A 89 9.60 -18.02 7.26
CA ARG A 89 8.76 -17.82 6.08
C ARG A 89 8.01 -19.11 5.68
N LYS A 90 8.63 -20.28 5.86
CA LYS A 90 8.00 -21.59 5.61
C LYS A 90 6.97 -21.97 6.68
N ARG A 91 7.06 -21.38 7.87
CA ARG A 91 6.12 -21.57 8.99
C ARG A 91 5.04 -20.50 9.05
N LEU A 92 4.83 -19.74 7.98
CA LEU A 92 3.96 -18.57 7.92
C LEU A 92 2.68 -18.75 8.76
N PRO A 93 2.65 -18.24 10.01
CA PRO A 93 1.50 -18.44 10.87
C PRO A 93 0.45 -17.48 10.38
N CYS A 94 -0.53 -18.02 9.66
CA CYS A 94 -1.70 -17.26 9.27
C CYS A 94 -2.40 -16.69 10.53
N PRO A 95 -3.23 -15.63 10.39
CA PRO A 95 -3.96 -15.09 11.53
C PRO A 95 -4.92 -16.14 12.10
N PRO A 96 -4.83 -16.51 13.39
CA PRO A 96 -5.60 -17.63 13.94
C PRO A 96 -7.10 -17.37 13.87
N ARG A 97 -7.87 -18.42 13.55
CA ARG A 97 -9.34 -18.40 13.41
C ARG A 97 -9.84 -17.43 12.35
N LYS A 98 -9.04 -17.19 11.31
CA LYS A 98 -9.42 -16.35 10.17
C LYS A 98 -9.58 -17.18 8.91
N THR A 99 -10.53 -16.75 8.08
CA THR A 99 -10.80 -17.35 6.77
C THR A 99 -10.47 -16.34 5.69
N PHE A 100 -9.72 -16.76 4.68
CA PHE A 100 -9.35 -15.94 3.53
C PHE A 100 -9.16 -16.83 2.31
N ARG A 101 -9.02 -16.22 1.13
CA ARG A 101 -8.75 -16.95 -0.10
C ARG A 101 -7.26 -16.92 -0.41
N LYS A 102 -6.70 -18.07 -0.76
CA LYS A 102 -5.38 -18.21 -1.38
C LYS A 102 -5.62 -18.66 -2.82
N GLN A 103 -5.28 -17.81 -3.78
CA GLN A 103 -5.66 -17.92 -5.18
C GLN A 103 -7.20 -18.08 -5.29
N CYS A 104 -7.69 -19.19 -5.84
CA CYS A 104 -9.11 -19.52 -5.89
C CYS A 104 -9.62 -20.21 -4.61
N ASN A 105 -8.73 -20.91 -3.90
CA ASN A 105 -9.07 -21.77 -2.78
C ASN A 105 -9.46 -20.98 -1.52
N VAL A 106 -10.43 -21.51 -0.78
CA VAL A 106 -10.83 -20.97 0.52
C VAL A 106 -9.97 -21.64 1.58
N CYS A 107 -9.31 -20.81 2.40
CA CYS A 107 -8.43 -21.26 3.45
C CYS A 107 -8.91 -20.79 4.81
N GLU A 108 -8.86 -21.68 5.79
CA GLU A 108 -9.06 -21.41 7.20
C GLU A 108 -7.74 -21.57 7.95
N CYS A 109 -7.43 -20.59 8.79
CA CYS A 109 -6.33 -20.67 9.71
C CYS A 109 -6.81 -21.19 11.07
N LEU A 110 -6.33 -22.36 11.46
CA LEU A 110 -6.64 -22.97 12.74
C LEU A 110 -5.98 -22.20 13.89
N ALA A 111 -6.45 -22.43 15.13
CA ALA A 111 -5.93 -21.74 16.32
C ALA A 111 -4.45 -22.04 16.61
N ASN A 112 -3.94 -23.17 16.12
CA ASN A 112 -2.54 -23.58 16.20
C ASN A 112 -1.66 -22.98 15.09
N GLY A 113 -2.21 -22.09 14.24
CA GLY A 113 -1.50 -21.48 13.12
C GLY A 113 -1.38 -22.38 11.89
N VAL A 114 -2.04 -23.55 11.88
CA VAL A 114 -2.07 -24.44 10.71
C VAL A 114 -3.10 -23.94 9.71
N LEU A 115 -2.68 -23.81 8.45
CA LEU A 115 -3.54 -23.41 7.34
C LEU A 115 -4.16 -24.63 6.66
N THR A 116 -5.48 -24.66 6.55
CA THR A 116 -6.23 -25.68 5.79
C THR A 116 -6.99 -25.03 4.66
N CYS A 117 -6.71 -25.42 3.41
CA CYS A 117 -7.37 -24.88 2.23
C CYS A 117 -8.17 -25.95 1.49
N THR A 118 -9.18 -25.53 0.73
CA THR A 118 -9.73 -26.34 -0.36
C THR A 118 -8.66 -26.66 -1.40
N THR A 119 -8.89 -27.69 -2.22
CA THR A 119 -7.93 -28.19 -3.22
C THR A 119 -8.47 -28.07 -4.64
N ASP A 120 -9.18 -26.98 -4.93
CA ASP A 120 -9.66 -26.66 -6.26
C ASP A 120 -8.49 -26.26 -7.15
N LEU A 121 -8.56 -26.67 -8.41
CA LEU A 121 -7.58 -26.29 -9.44
C LEU A 121 -7.79 -24.82 -9.81
N CYS A 122 -6.79 -23.99 -9.52
CA CYS A 122 -6.87 -22.57 -9.83
C CYS A 122 -6.37 -22.27 -11.25
N ALA A 123 -7.03 -21.36 -11.96
CA ALA A 123 -6.63 -20.97 -13.32
C ALA A 123 -5.19 -20.46 -13.37
N GLU A 124 -4.72 -19.80 -12.31
CA GLU A 124 -3.34 -19.30 -12.18
C GLU A 124 -2.27 -20.42 -12.18
N GLU A 125 -2.66 -21.69 -12.01
CA GLU A 125 -1.75 -22.85 -12.13
C GLU A 125 -1.48 -23.22 -13.59
N PHE A 126 -2.44 -22.93 -14.48
CA PHE A 126 -2.38 -23.30 -15.89
C PHE A 126 -2.10 -22.12 -16.81
N TYR A 127 -2.52 -20.91 -16.43
CA TYR A 127 -2.41 -19.69 -17.22
C TYR A 127 -1.53 -18.64 -16.54
N ASP A 128 -0.82 -17.84 -17.34
CA ASP A 128 -0.07 -16.68 -16.89
C ASP A 128 -0.99 -15.45 -16.68
N ALA A 129 -0.40 -14.31 -16.30
CA ALA A 129 -1.15 -13.07 -16.11
C ALA A 129 -1.75 -12.50 -17.41
N ASN A 130 -1.28 -12.96 -18.58
CA ASN A 130 -1.77 -12.58 -19.90
C ASN A 130 -2.84 -13.55 -20.43
N GLY A 131 -3.17 -14.61 -19.68
CA GLY A 131 -4.12 -15.63 -20.08
C GLY A 131 -3.55 -16.67 -21.05
N LEU A 132 -2.23 -16.71 -21.22
CA LEU A 132 -1.54 -17.74 -22.00
C LEU A 132 -1.28 -18.96 -21.13
N PRO A 133 -1.44 -20.19 -21.65
CA PRO A 133 -1.08 -21.37 -20.87
C PRO A 133 0.42 -21.36 -20.45
N LYS A 134 0.81 -22.09 -19.40
CA LYS A 134 2.21 -22.14 -18.93
C LYS A 134 3.01 -23.31 -19.50
N TYR A 135 2.33 -24.33 -20.02
CA TYR A 135 2.91 -25.64 -20.34
C TYR A 135 2.87 -25.98 -21.85
N TRP A 136 2.88 -24.96 -22.72
CA TRP A 136 2.91 -25.04 -24.18
C TRP A 136 4.07 -24.21 -24.71
#